data_AF-A0AAV5E8S6-F1
#
_entry.id   AF-A0AAV5E8S6-F1
#
_cell.length_a   1.000
_cell.length_b   1.000
_cell.length_c   1.000
_cell.angle_alpha   90.00
_cell.angle_beta   90.00
_cell.angle_gamma   90.00
#
_symmetry.space_group_name_H-M   'P 1'
#
loop_
_entity.id
_entity.type
_entity.pdbx_description
1 polymer ?
#
loop_
_entity_poly.entity_id
_entity_poly.type
_entity_poly.pdbx_seq_one_letter_code
_entity_poly.pdbx_strand_id
1 'polypeptide(L)'
;MELCDDDDVLVVACDVIWVSDNYNLCMWHNFQEKSLSAVCERVFDRCLAPSTIGGHGCDNMTMILVQFQKPVNMNIKAEVTEGSTGSTNETEIPVETGS
;
A
#
# COMPACT_ATOMS: atom_id res chain seq x y z
N MET A 1 -17.37 19.37 -3.60
CA MET A 1 -16.61 18.10 -3.63
C MET A 1 -16.48 17.68 -2.19
N GLU A 2 -17.04 16.54 -1.83
CA GLU A 2 -17.02 15.99 -0.47
C GLU A 2 -16.39 14.60 -0.54
N LEU A 3 -15.62 14.24 0.48
CA LEU A 3 -15.04 12.90 0.64
C LEU A 3 -16.08 12.00 1.32
N CYS A 4 -16.19 10.76 0.85
CA CYS A 4 -17.06 9.73 1.41
C CYS A 4 -16.26 8.46 1.75
N ASP A 5 -16.88 7.54 2.49
CA ASP A 5 -16.23 6.31 2.96
C ASP A 5 -15.88 5.32 1.82
N ASP A 6 -16.45 5.52 0.64
CA ASP A 6 -16.16 4.72 -0.56
C ASP A 6 -14.93 5.23 -1.34
N ASP A 7 -14.37 6.39 -0.96
CA ASP A 7 -13.18 6.93 -1.59
C ASP A 7 -11.92 6.18 -1.14
N ASP A 8 -11.21 5.55 -2.09
CA ASP A 8 -9.97 4.83 -1.80
C ASP A 8 -8.73 5.74 -1.86
N VAL A 9 -8.78 6.78 -2.70
CA VAL A 9 -7.62 7.62 -3.00
C VAL A 9 -8.03 9.06 -3.34
N LEU A 10 -7.21 10.02 -2.92
CA LEU A 10 -7.26 11.40 -3.37
C LEU A 10 -6.00 11.73 -4.15
N VAL A 11 -6.18 12.30 -5.33
CA VAL A 11 -5.09 12.77 -6.19
C VAL A 11 -5.18 14.26 -6.36
N VAL A 12 -4.10 14.95 -6.03
CA VAL A 12 -3.94 16.39 -6.27
C VAL A 12 -2.74 16.59 -7.19
N ALA A 13 -2.95 17.16 -8.36
CA ALA A 13 -1.88 17.34 -9.34
C ALA A 13 -2.11 18.55 -10.25
N CYS A 14 -1.04 19.04 -10.89
CA CYS A 14 -1.12 20.16 -11.84
C CYS A 14 -1.67 19.73 -13.22
N ASP A 15 -2.15 20.69 -14.02
CA ASP A 15 -2.82 20.47 -15.31
C ASP A 15 -2.05 19.55 -16.27
N VAL A 16 -0.72 19.65 -16.28
CA VAL A 16 0.16 18.82 -17.12
C VAL A 16 -0.01 17.32 -16.85
N ILE A 17 -0.31 16.94 -15.60
CA ILE A 17 -0.58 15.55 -15.21
C ILE A 17 -1.94 15.09 -15.77
N TRP A 18 -2.96 15.95 -15.75
CA TRP A 18 -4.31 15.58 -16.17
C TRP A 18 -4.50 15.54 -17.69
N VAL A 19 -3.72 16.32 -18.43
CA VAL A 19 -3.85 16.48 -19.90
C VAL A 19 -2.99 15.48 -20.69
N SER A 20 -2.10 14.74 -20.02
CA SER A 20 -1.39 13.63 -20.65
C SER A 20 -2.40 12.56 -21.08
N ASP A 21 -2.56 12.34 -22.39
CA ASP A 21 -3.52 11.43 -23.04
C ASP A 21 -3.45 9.94 -22.59
N ASN A 22 -2.61 9.62 -21.61
CA ASN A 22 -2.38 8.28 -21.07
C ASN A 22 -3.07 8.03 -19.71
N TYR A 23 -3.83 8.99 -19.19
CA TYR A 23 -4.36 8.91 -17.83
C TYR A 23 -5.68 8.15 -17.75
N ASN A 24 -5.54 6.86 -17.48
CA ASN A 24 -6.36 6.29 -16.43
C ASN A 24 -5.61 6.45 -15.10
N LEU A 25 -5.64 7.62 -14.45
CA LEU A 25 -5.13 7.76 -13.07
C LEU A 25 -5.81 6.76 -12.11
N CYS A 26 -7.05 6.43 -12.47
CA CYS A 26 -7.88 5.37 -11.89
C CYS A 26 -7.19 3.98 -11.92
N MET A 27 -6.20 3.79 -12.80
CA MET A 27 -5.38 2.58 -12.89
C MET A 27 -4.24 2.56 -11.88
N TRP A 28 -4.27 3.35 -10.80
CA TRP A 28 -3.31 3.16 -9.71
C TRP A 28 -3.28 1.71 -9.20
N HIS A 29 -4.43 1.03 -9.23
CA HIS A 29 -4.58 -0.41 -8.99
C HIS A 29 -3.83 -1.32 -9.99
N ASN A 30 -3.53 -0.85 -11.20
CA ASN A 30 -2.74 -1.61 -12.20
C ASN A 30 -1.25 -1.40 -12.01
N PHE A 31 -0.84 -0.38 -11.26
CA PHE A 31 0.53 -0.33 -10.81
C PHE A 31 0.68 -1.37 -9.71
N GLN A 32 1.39 -2.46 -10.03
CA GLN A 32 1.83 -3.47 -9.05
C GLN A 32 2.93 -2.91 -8.11
N GLU A 33 2.89 -1.61 -7.85
CA GLU A 33 3.89 -0.90 -7.08
C GLU A 33 3.62 -1.01 -5.61
N LYS A 34 4.70 -1.18 -4.84
CA LYS A 34 4.62 -1.43 -3.39
C LYS A 34 4.46 -0.15 -2.57
N SER A 35 4.67 1.02 -3.18
CA SER A 35 4.60 2.32 -2.51
C SER A 35 3.92 3.38 -3.38
N LEU A 36 3.29 4.36 -2.72
CA LEU A 36 2.68 5.52 -3.40
C LEU A 36 3.71 6.36 -4.15
N SER A 37 4.96 6.43 -3.65
CA SER A 37 6.05 7.15 -4.32
C SER A 37 6.36 6.56 -5.69
N ALA A 38 6.44 5.23 -5.80
CA ALA A 38 6.73 4.54 -7.05
C ALA A 38 5.58 4.70 -8.06
N VAL A 39 4.34 4.81 -7.58
CA VAL A 39 3.20 5.19 -8.42
C VAL A 39 3.40 6.60 -8.99
N CYS A 40 3.70 7.59 -8.14
CA CYS A 40 3.95 8.97 -8.59
C CYS A 40 5.11 9.04 -9.60
N GLU A 41 6.22 8.35 -9.34
CA GLU A 41 7.38 8.30 -10.24
C GLU A 41 7.01 7.78 -11.63
N ARG A 42 6.29 6.65 -11.70
CA ARG A 42 5.86 6.09 -12.99
C ARG A 42 4.89 7.01 -13.73
N VAL A 43 4.08 7.75 -13.00
CA VAL A 43 3.16 8.73 -13.54
C VAL A 43 3.95 9.92 -14.13
N PHE A 44 4.98 10.41 -13.44
CA PHE A 44 5.87 11.45 -13.95
C PHE A 44 6.67 11.00 -15.17
N ASP A 45 7.22 9.78 -15.18
CA ASP A 45 7.99 9.25 -16.31
C ASP A 45 7.19 9.28 -17.63
N ARG A 46 5.88 9.04 -17.55
CA ARG A 46 4.98 9.11 -18.72
C ARG A 46 4.66 10.52 -19.16
N CYS A 47 4.86 11.51 -18.30
CA CYS A 47 4.63 12.92 -18.62
C CYS A 47 5.88 13.61 -19.16
N LEU A 48 7.05 12.97 -19.06
CA LEU A 48 8.28 13.50 -19.63
C LEU A 48 8.17 13.61 -21.14
N ALA A 49 8.58 14.76 -21.66
CA ALA A 49 8.71 14.96 -23.10
C ALA A 49 9.77 13.99 -23.67
N PRO A 50 9.58 13.43 -24.88
CA PRO A 50 10.56 12.55 -25.52
C PRO A 50 11.92 13.22 -25.76
N SER A 51 11.93 14.56 -25.86
CA SER A 51 13.13 15.38 -25.88
C SER A 51 12.84 16.78 -25.36
N THR A 52 13.87 17.47 -24.89
CA THR A 52 13.80 18.90 -24.50
C THR A 52 14.10 19.85 -25.67
N ILE A 53 14.30 19.32 -26.88
CA ILE A 53 14.57 20.13 -28.07
C ILE A 53 13.33 21.00 -28.34
N GLY A 54 13.56 22.30 -28.56
CA GLY A 54 12.49 23.27 -28.78
C GLY A 54 11.79 23.76 -27.50
N GLY A 55 12.32 23.46 -26.31
CA GLY A 55 11.79 23.98 -25.03
C GLY A 55 10.61 23.19 -24.46
N HIS A 56 10.40 21.96 -24.93
CA HIS A 56 9.35 21.07 -24.42
C HIS A 56 9.78 20.40 -23.11
N GLY A 57 8.81 20.08 -22.24
CA GLY A 57 9.05 19.34 -21.00
C GLY A 57 9.77 20.15 -19.92
N CYS A 58 9.72 21.48 -19.98
CA CYS A 58 10.32 22.37 -18.98
C CYS A 58 9.35 22.77 -17.86
N ASP A 59 8.15 22.18 -17.83
CA ASP A 59 7.15 22.47 -16.81
C ASP A 59 7.49 21.77 -15.50
N ASN A 60 7.21 22.45 -14.40
CA ASN A 60 7.20 21.80 -13.09
C ASN A 60 5.98 20.88 -12.99
N MET A 61 6.22 19.63 -12.65
CA MET A 61 5.17 18.64 -12.42
C MET A 61 5.07 18.33 -10.93
N THR A 62 3.86 18.46 -10.38
CA THR A 62 3.58 18.16 -8.97
C THR A 62 2.39 17.21 -8.89
N MET A 63 2.53 16.17 -8.07
CA MET A 63 1.48 15.23 -7.74
C MET A 63 1.55 14.89 -6.25
N ILE A 64 0.40 14.85 -5.60
CA ILE A 64 0.20 14.34 -4.24
C ILE A 64 -0.81 13.21 -4.34
N LEU A 65 -0.40 12.05 -3.85
CA LEU A 65 -1.21 10.83 -3.82
C LEU A 65 -1.49 10.46 -2.36
N VAL A 66 -2.76 10.46 -1.98
CA VAL A 66 -3.21 10.10 -0.63
C VAL A 66 -4.07 8.86 -0.72
N GLN A 67 -3.63 7.77 -0.09
CA GLN A 67 -4.44 6.56 0.06
C GLN A 67 -5.19 6.61 1.38
N PHE A 68 -6.50 6.44 1.35
CA PHE A 68 -7.32 6.37 2.56
C PHE A 68 -7.21 4.98 3.19
N GLN A 69 -7.01 4.93 4.51
CA GLN A 69 -7.04 3.66 5.24
C GLN A 69 -8.48 3.30 5.54
N LYS A 70 -8.94 2.15 5.05
CA LYS A 70 -10.25 1.62 5.45
C LYS A 70 -10.21 1.26 6.92
N PRO A 71 -11.26 1.58 7.69
CA PRO A 71 -11.32 1.20 9.10
C PRO A 71 -11.18 -0.32 9.19
N VAL A 72 -10.11 -0.77 9.84
CA VAL A 72 -9.92 -2.18 10.14
C VAL A 72 -10.97 -2.55 11.17
N ASN A 73 -11.97 -3.34 10.77
CA ASN A 73 -12.86 -4.00 11.73
C ASN A 73 -12.01 -4.97 12.56
N MET A 74 -11.46 -4.45 13.66
CA MET A 74 -10.84 -5.23 14.71
C MET A 74 -11.95 -6.02 15.41
N ASN A 75 -12.41 -7.10 14.78
CA ASN A 75 -13.17 -8.11 15.49
C ASN A 75 -12.16 -8.82 16.40
N ILE A 76 -11.83 -8.19 17.53
CA ILE A 76 -11.07 -8.80 18.61
C ILE A 76 -11.93 -9.97 19.07
N LYS A 77 -11.63 -11.16 18.53
CA LYS A 77 -12.05 -12.41 19.13
C LYS A 77 -11.28 -12.46 20.45
N ALA A 78 -11.88 -11.87 21.48
CA ALA A 78 -11.50 -12.13 22.85
C ALA A 78 -11.82 -13.61 23.11
N GLU A 79 -10.91 -14.49 22.74
CA GLU A 79 -10.80 -15.79 23.39
C GLU A 79 -10.31 -15.52 24.81
N VAL A 80 -11.28 -15.17 25.67
CA VAL A 80 -11.19 -15.45 27.09
C VAL A 80 -11.08 -16.96 27.22
N THR A 81 -9.86 -17.46 27.39
CA THR A 81 -9.63 -18.79 27.96
C THR A 81 -8.98 -18.58 29.32
N GLU A 82 -9.81 -18.34 30.33
CA GLU A 82 -9.43 -18.47 31.74
C GLU A 82 -9.95 -19.81 32.26
N GLY A 83 -9.05 -20.63 32.82
CA GLY A 83 -9.37 -21.43 34.02
C GLY A 83 -9.35 -22.97 33.97
N SER A 84 -8.14 -23.56 34.02
CA SER A 84 -7.63 -24.57 34.99
C SER A 84 -8.42 -25.87 35.34
N THR A 85 -7.78 -27.06 35.22
CA THR A 85 -7.33 -27.94 36.35
C THR A 85 -6.83 -29.36 35.94
N GLY A 86 -5.58 -29.68 36.34
CA GLY A 86 -5.09 -30.97 36.92
C GLY A 86 -5.10 -32.32 36.17
N SER A 87 -3.93 -32.93 35.94
CA SER A 87 -3.40 -34.07 36.74
C SER A 87 -2.09 -34.64 36.18
N THR A 88 -1.23 -35.05 37.11
CA THR A 88 0.08 -35.72 36.97
C THR A 88 0.03 -37.04 36.21
N ASN A 89 1.13 -37.43 35.56
CA ASN A 89 1.73 -38.76 35.73
C ASN A 89 3.17 -38.80 35.20
N GLU A 90 4.08 -39.17 36.09
CA GLU A 90 5.46 -39.56 35.83
C GLU A 90 5.49 -41.02 35.37
N THR A 91 6.28 -41.39 34.37
CA THR A 91 6.84 -42.75 34.26
C THR A 91 8.12 -42.77 33.43
N GLU A 92 9.23 -42.92 34.16
CA GLU A 92 10.44 -43.71 33.90
C GLU A 92 11.29 -43.58 32.61
N ILE A 93 12.59 -43.44 32.88
CA ILE A 93 13.77 -43.45 32.00
C ILE A 93 14.16 -44.91 31.70
N PRO A 94 14.85 -45.20 30.57
CA PRO A 94 16.20 -45.76 30.74
C PRO A 94 17.29 -45.12 29.86
N VAL A 95 18.48 -45.17 30.45
CA VAL A 95 19.82 -44.72 30.05
C VAL A 95 20.40 -45.53 28.88
N GLU A 96 21.27 -44.92 28.04
CA GLU A 96 22.61 -45.40 27.61
C GLU A 96 23.28 -44.35 26.68
N THR A 97 24.39 -43.70 27.12
CA THR A 97 25.81 -43.95 26.76
C THR A 97 26.07 -43.82 25.24
N GLY A 98 27.03 -43.09 24.68
CA GLY A 98 28.18 -42.32 25.13
C GLY A 98 29.15 -42.31 23.95
N SER A 99 29.61 -41.13 23.50
CA SER A 99 30.93 -40.89 22.89
C SER A 99 31.14 -39.41 22.63
#